data_AF-A0A3N5PF43-F1
#
_entry.id   AF-A0A3N5PF43-F1
#
_cell.length_a   1.000
_cell.length_b   1.000
_cell.length_c   1.000
_cell.angle_alpha   90.00
_cell.angle_beta   90.00
_cell.angle_gamma   90.00
#
_symmetry.space_group_name_H-M   'P 1'
#
loop_
_entity.id
_entity.type
_entity.pdbx_description
1 polymer ?
#
loop_
_entity_poly.entity_id
_entity_poly.type
_entity_poly.pdbx_seq_one_letter_code
_entity_poly.pdbx_strand_id
1 'polypeptide(L)'
;DIIKKDDYTDLNKLFDEARQLRNEIPINTKGFIDPLFDITIFVKDQPGMISKISTILFENNINIKDIELLKIREGTGGNFKFYFDSESDAVKAKLLIVNAGFNIQ
;
A
#
# COMPACT_ATOMS: atom_id res chain seq x y z
N ASP A 1 34.81 12.50 -6.26
CA ASP A 1 35.73 13.65 -6.27
C ASP A 1 35.27 14.84 -5.45
N ILE A 2 33.99 15.23 -5.44
CA ILE A 2 33.46 16.37 -4.65
C ILE A 2 33.75 16.25 -3.15
N ILE A 3 33.50 15.07 -2.57
CA ILE A 3 33.75 14.79 -1.13
C ILE A 3 35.25 14.87 -0.78
N LYS A 4 36.14 14.49 -1.71
CA LYS A 4 37.60 14.52 -1.48
C LYS A 4 38.18 15.93 -1.59
N LYS A 5 37.43 16.87 -2.15
CA LYS A 5 37.85 18.27 -2.38
C LYS A 5 37.27 19.22 -1.33
N ASP A 6 36.50 18.72 -0.35
CA ASP A 6 35.76 19.53 0.63
C ASP A 6 34.95 20.67 -0.02
N ASP A 7 34.46 20.44 -1.24
CA ASP A 7 33.66 21.42 -1.97
C ASP A 7 32.20 21.35 -1.50
N TYR A 8 31.95 21.98 -0.37
CA TYR A 8 30.63 22.03 0.24
C TYR A 8 29.59 22.78 -0.61
N THR A 9 30.03 23.63 -1.54
CA THR A 9 29.10 24.38 -2.40
C THR A 9 28.50 23.46 -3.45
N ASP A 10 29.34 22.71 -4.15
CA ASP A 10 28.88 21.76 -5.16
C ASP A 10 28.18 20.55 -4.52
N LEU A 11 28.58 20.15 -3.30
CA LEU A 11 27.87 19.13 -2.54
C LEU A 11 26.45 19.59 -2.16
N ASN A 12 26.28 20.84 -1.73
CA ASN A 12 24.95 21.40 -1.43
C ASN A 12 24.07 21.44 -2.67
N LYS A 13 24.59 21.88 -3.82
CA LYS A 13 23.85 21.84 -5.09
C LYS A 13 23.38 20.43 -5.44
N LEU A 14 24.26 19.43 -5.30
CA LEU A 14 23.92 18.04 -5.57
C LEU A 14 22.80 17.52 -4.66
N PHE A 15 22.82 17.86 -3.37
CA PHE A 15 21.75 17.50 -2.44
C PHE A 15 20.44 18.23 -2.74
N ASP A 16 20.50 19.51 -3.14
CA ASP A 16 19.32 20.29 -3.50
C ASP A 16 18.69 19.77 -4.80
N GLU A 17 19.47 19.43 -5.81
CA GLU A 17 19.00 18.79 -7.04
C GLU A 17 18.34 17.43 -6.75
N ALA A 18 18.97 16.58 -5.95
CA ALA A 18 18.39 15.30 -5.54
C ALA A 18 17.09 15.46 -4.75
N ARG A 19 17.01 16.49 -3.89
CA ARG A 19 15.80 16.84 -3.15
C ARG A 19 14.68 17.31 -4.08
N GLN A 20 14.97 18.17 -5.05
CA GLN A 20 14.00 18.66 -6.02
C GLN A 20 13.45 17.51 -6.86
N LEU A 21 14.32 16.65 -7.41
CA LEU A 21 13.92 15.47 -8.18
C LEU A 21 13.01 14.52 -7.37
N ARG A 22 13.34 14.27 -6.09
CA ARG A 22 12.48 13.48 -5.20
C ARG A 22 11.11 14.12 -5.00
N ASN A 23 11.05 15.44 -4.88
CA ASN A 23 9.79 16.15 -4.65
C ASN A 23 8.88 16.18 -5.90
N GLU A 24 9.41 15.89 -7.09
CA GLU A 24 8.61 15.72 -8.31
C GLU A 24 7.88 14.36 -8.35
N ILE A 25 8.30 13.38 -7.55
CA ILE A 25 7.63 12.09 -7.43
C ILE A 25 6.28 12.30 -6.69
N PRO A 26 5.15 11.84 -7.25
CA PRO A 26 3.85 11.96 -6.60
C PRO A 26 3.87 11.35 -5.19
N ILE A 27 3.47 12.15 -4.19
CA ILE A 27 3.49 11.76 -2.77
C ILE A 27 2.49 10.63 -2.45
N ASN A 28 1.53 10.38 -3.35
CA ASN A 28 0.39 9.47 -3.12
C ASN A 28 0.69 8.00 -3.40
N THR A 29 1.93 7.64 -3.65
CA THR A 29 2.35 6.25 -3.84
C THR A 29 3.28 5.89 -2.69
N LYS A 30 2.92 4.87 -1.90
CA LYS A 30 3.72 4.40 -0.74
C LYS A 30 5.07 3.77 -1.15
N GLY A 31 5.94 4.54 -1.78
CA GLY A 31 7.14 4.04 -2.43
C GLY A 31 6.91 3.31 -3.76
N PHE A 32 5.68 3.33 -4.30
CA PHE A 32 5.36 2.75 -5.61
C PHE A 32 5.58 3.79 -6.72
N ILE A 33 6.07 3.36 -7.87
CA ILE A 33 6.22 4.26 -9.02
C ILE A 33 4.84 4.49 -9.67
N ASP A 34 4.03 3.43 -9.74
CA ASP A 34 2.70 3.45 -10.33
C ASP A 34 1.59 3.63 -9.28
N PRO A 35 0.46 4.26 -9.63
CA PRO A 35 -0.72 4.33 -8.77
C PRO A 35 -1.27 2.93 -8.46
N LEU A 36 -1.61 2.70 -7.19
CA LEU A 36 -2.25 1.46 -6.76
C LEU A 36 -3.77 1.62 -6.67
N PHE A 37 -4.48 0.52 -6.92
CA PHE A 37 -5.92 0.42 -6.69
C PHE A 37 -6.16 -0.23 -5.34
N ASP A 38 -7.20 0.16 -4.61
CA ASP A 38 -7.42 -0.36 -3.27
C ASP A 38 -8.87 -0.74 -2.96
N ILE A 39 -9.02 -1.63 -1.98
CA ILE A 39 -10.29 -1.89 -1.31
C ILE A 39 -10.10 -1.78 0.20
N THR A 40 -11.09 -1.24 0.90
CA THR A 40 -11.07 -1.15 2.37
C THR A 40 -12.00 -2.21 2.96
N ILE A 41 -11.45 -3.09 3.79
CA ILE A 41 -12.12 -4.23 4.41
C ILE A 41 -12.16 -4.02 5.92
N PHE A 42 -13.34 -4.15 6.55
CA PHE A 42 -13.41 -4.28 8.00
C PHE A 42 -13.04 -5.71 8.41
N VAL A 43 -11.99 -5.85 9.20
CA VAL A 43 -11.45 -7.14 9.66
C VAL A 43 -11.66 -7.24 11.17
N LYS A 44 -12.38 -8.27 11.60
CA LYS A 44 -12.60 -8.54 13.03
C LYS A 44 -11.28 -8.90 13.72
N ASP A 45 -11.16 -8.51 14.98
CA ASP A 45 -10.01 -8.87 15.82
C ASP A 45 -10.11 -10.32 16.30
N GLN A 46 -9.85 -11.25 15.38
CA GLN A 46 -9.92 -12.69 15.61
C GLN A 46 -8.78 -13.41 14.85
N PRO A 47 -8.20 -14.47 15.44
CA PRO A 47 -7.19 -15.26 14.76
C PRO A 47 -7.65 -15.76 13.39
N GLY A 48 -6.77 -15.65 12.40
CA GLY A 48 -6.98 -16.17 11.05
C GLY A 48 -7.79 -15.29 10.11
N MET A 49 -8.29 -14.11 10.52
CA MET A 49 -9.08 -13.26 9.62
C MET A 49 -8.29 -12.79 8.39
N ILE A 50 -7.05 -12.32 8.59
CA ILE A 50 -6.16 -11.93 7.47
C ILE A 50 -5.84 -13.14 6.60
N SER A 51 -5.59 -14.31 7.20
CA SER A 51 -5.32 -15.56 6.47
C SER A 51 -6.47 -15.95 5.56
N LYS A 52 -7.73 -15.87 6.02
CA LYS A 52 -8.91 -16.13 5.18
C LYS A 52 -8.96 -15.21 3.97
N ILE A 53 -8.75 -13.90 4.18
CA ILE A 53 -8.73 -12.91 3.10
C ILE A 53 -7.60 -13.22 2.11
N SER A 54 -6.37 -13.42 2.59
CA SER A 54 -5.22 -13.69 1.72
C SER A 54 -5.37 -15.01 0.96
N THR A 55 -5.96 -16.04 1.55
CA THR A 55 -6.24 -17.32 0.87
C THR A 55 -7.23 -17.15 -0.27
N ILE A 56 -8.33 -16.42 -0.07
CA ILE A 56 -9.31 -16.13 -1.13
C ILE A 56 -8.62 -15.42 -2.31
N LEU A 57 -7.76 -14.45 -2.03
CA LEU A 57 -7.04 -13.71 -3.07
C LEU A 57 -6.03 -14.61 -3.80
N PHE A 58 -5.28 -15.44 -3.07
CA PHE A 58 -4.33 -16.41 -3.63
C PHE A 58 -5.01 -17.43 -4.55
N GLU A 59 -6.10 -18.07 -4.10
CA GLU A 59 -6.85 -19.06 -4.87
C GLU A 59 -7.44 -18.48 -6.17
N ASN A 60 -7.64 -17.17 -6.22
CA ASN A 60 -8.15 -16.45 -7.39
C ASN A 60 -7.06 -15.76 -8.22
N ASN A 61 -5.79 -16.04 -7.91
CA ASN A 61 -4.59 -15.52 -8.57
C ASN A 61 -4.52 -13.99 -8.56
N ILE A 62 -4.92 -13.36 -7.45
CA ILE A 62 -4.89 -11.91 -7.24
C ILE A 62 -3.72 -11.57 -6.32
N ASN A 63 -2.77 -10.78 -6.82
CA ASN A 63 -1.60 -10.36 -6.05
C ASN A 63 -1.90 -9.15 -5.15
N ILE A 64 -1.41 -9.18 -3.92
CA ILE A 64 -1.51 -8.06 -2.97
C ILE A 64 -0.20 -7.26 -3.05
N LYS A 65 -0.29 -5.96 -3.33
CA LYS A 65 0.88 -5.07 -3.41
C LYS A 65 1.25 -4.50 -2.05
N ASP A 66 0.25 -4.15 -1.25
CA ASP A 66 0.42 -3.62 0.10
C ASP A 66 -0.83 -3.90 0.94
N ILE A 67 -0.66 -3.90 2.27
CA ILE A 67 -1.74 -3.99 3.25
C ILE A 67 -1.50 -2.94 4.32
N GLU A 68 -2.51 -2.13 4.59
CA GLU A 68 -2.45 -1.07 5.60
C GLU A 68 -3.56 -1.17 6.61
N LEU A 69 -3.22 -1.01 7.88
CA LEU A 69 -4.19 -0.87 8.96
C LEU A 69 -4.51 0.61 9.18
N LEU A 70 -5.70 1.05 8.79
CA LEU A 70 -6.10 2.45 8.85
C LEU A 70 -6.56 2.87 10.25
N LYS A 71 -7.43 2.06 10.88
CA LYS A 71 -8.03 2.34 12.20
C LYS A 71 -8.27 1.04 12.94
N ILE A 72 -8.03 1.03 14.24
CA ILE A 72 -8.27 -0.11 15.14
C ILE A 72 -9.26 0.31 16.22
N ARG A 73 -10.11 -0.63 16.63
CA ARG A 73 -10.90 -0.57 17.85
C ARG A 73 -10.70 -1.89 18.60
N GLU A 74 -10.05 -1.80 19.75
CA GLU A 74 -9.69 -2.95 20.59
C GLU A 74 -10.92 -3.83 20.88
N GLY A 75 -10.76 -5.15 20.72
CA GLY A 75 -11.83 -6.13 20.95
C GLY A 75 -12.94 -6.17 19.88
N THR A 76 -12.85 -5.38 18.80
CA THR A 76 -13.84 -5.41 17.70
C THR A 76 -13.20 -5.68 16.35
N GLY A 77 -12.09 -5.01 16.02
CA GLY A 77 -11.46 -5.10 14.71
C GLY A 77 -10.90 -3.78 14.20
N GLY A 78 -10.60 -3.75 12.90
CA GLY A 78 -10.06 -2.57 12.24
C GLY A 78 -10.33 -2.55 10.75
N ASN A 79 -10.19 -1.36 10.16
CA ASN A 79 -10.26 -1.20 8.71
C ASN A 79 -8.89 -1.41 8.10
N PHE A 80 -8.78 -2.39 7.22
CA PHE A 80 -7.58 -2.68 6.46
C PHE A 80 -7.78 -2.27 5.01
N LYS A 81 -6.80 -1.58 4.44
CA LYS A 81 -6.75 -1.27 3.02
C LYS A 81 -5.82 -2.25 2.33
N PHE A 82 -6.31 -2.93 1.32
CA PHE A 82 -5.54 -3.85 0.47
C PHE A 82 -5.32 -3.19 -0.87
N TYR A 83 -4.07 -3.17 -1.32
CA TYR A 83 -3.67 -2.51 -2.55
C TYR A 83 -3.31 -3.51 -3.64
N PHE A 84 -3.63 -3.17 -4.89
CA PHE A 84 -3.54 -4.01 -6.09
C PHE A 84 -2.92 -3.23 -7.24
N ASP A 85 -2.39 -3.97 -8.22
CA ASP A 85 -1.73 -3.42 -9.42
C ASP A 85 -2.72 -2.85 -10.43
N SER A 86 -3.95 -3.36 -10.44
CA SER A 86 -4.94 -3.05 -11.46
C SER A 86 -6.33 -2.84 -10.88
N GLU A 87 -7.11 -1.99 -11.54
CA GLU A 87 -8.51 -1.77 -11.20
C GLU A 87 -9.32 -3.07 -11.29
N SER A 88 -9.04 -3.88 -12.32
CA SER A 88 -9.67 -5.20 -12.52
C SER A 88 -9.46 -6.11 -11.30
N ASP A 89 -8.24 -6.17 -10.78
CA ASP A 89 -7.94 -6.99 -9.59
C ASP A 89 -8.65 -6.46 -8.35
N ALA A 90 -8.70 -5.14 -8.15
CA ALA A 90 -9.41 -4.53 -7.04
C ALA A 90 -10.92 -4.81 -7.10
N VAL A 91 -11.53 -4.70 -8.29
CA VAL A 91 -12.96 -5.01 -8.52
C VAL A 91 -13.24 -6.49 -8.28
N LYS A 92 -12.39 -7.38 -8.81
CA LYS A 92 -12.53 -8.84 -8.61
C LYS A 92 -12.36 -9.21 -7.14
N ALA A 93 -11.35 -8.65 -6.46
CA ALA A 93 -11.12 -8.84 -5.03
C ALA A 93 -12.33 -8.38 -4.21
N LYS A 94 -12.88 -7.18 -4.49
CA LYS A 94 -14.08 -6.67 -3.82
C LYS A 94 -15.24 -7.66 -3.88
N LEU A 95 -15.54 -8.18 -5.07
CA LEU A 95 -16.63 -9.15 -5.26
C LEU A 95 -16.42 -10.43 -4.46
N LEU A 96 -15.21 -11.01 -4.53
CA LEU A 96 -14.87 -12.25 -3.82
C LEU A 96 -14.96 -12.09 -2.30
N ILE A 97 -14.44 -10.97 -1.78
CA ILE A 97 -14.41 -10.69 -0.35
C ILE A 97 -15.82 -10.43 0.21
N VAL A 98 -16.67 -9.71 -0.53
CA VAL A 98 -18.10 -9.55 -0.17
C VAL A 98 -18.82 -10.89 -0.16
N ASN A 99 -18.62 -11.73 -1.18
CA ASN A 99 -19.23 -13.06 -1.26
C ASN A 99 -18.77 -13.99 -0.11
N ALA A 100 -17.55 -13.80 0.39
CA ALA A 100 -17.03 -14.52 1.55
C ALA A 100 -17.56 -13.99 2.91
N GLY A 101 -18.43 -12.96 2.90
CA GLY A 101 -19.09 -12.42 4.10
C GLY A 101 -18.31 -11.35 4.84
N PHE A 102 -17.29 -10.75 4.23
CA PHE A 102 -16.59 -9.60 4.80
C PHE A 102 -17.27 -8.29 4.38
N ASN A 103 -17.16 -7.27 5.24
CA ASN A 103 -17.70 -5.96 4.97
C ASN A 103 -16.65 -5.09 4.27
N ILE A 104 -17.00 -4.55 3.10
CA ILE A 104 -16.23 -3.52 2.39
C ILE A 104 -16.78 -2.14 2.77
N GLN A 105 -15.89 -1.17 3.02
CA GLN A 105 -16.27 0.24 3.22
C GLN A 105 -16.40 1.02 1.91
#